data_AF-A0A1V4QIJ4-F1
#
_entry.id   AF-A0A1V4QIJ4-F1
#
_cell.length_a   1.000
_cell.length_b   1.000
_cell.length_c   1.000
_cell.angle_alpha   90.00
_cell.angle_beta   90.00
_cell.angle_gamma   90.00
#
_symmetry.space_group_name_H-M   'P 1'
#
loop_
_entity.id
_entity.type
_entity.pdbx_description
1 polymer ?
#
loop_
_entity_poly.entity_id
_entity_poly.type
_entity_poly.pdbx_seq_one_letter_code
_entity_poly.pdbx_strand_id
1 'polypeptide(L)' 'MMHMQRAGHRPIAVLGGGTAMVGDPSGKTEMRQLLAIDQNGVGIRRQLERFLKLGDDQGLLVNNADWH' A
#
# COMPACT_ATOMS: atom_id res chain seq x y z
N MET A 1 2.26 -12.83 -0.21
CA MET A 1 1.07 -12.29 0.50
C MET A 1 -0.07 -13.29 0.56
N MET A 2 -0.72 -13.66 -0.55
CA MET A 2 -1.88 -14.60 -0.52
C MET A 2 -1.54 -15.98 0.05
N HIS A 3 -0.39 -16.56 -0.32
CA HIS A 3 0.08 -17.83 0.23
C HIS A 3 0.30 -17.77 1.74
N MET A 4 0.82 -16.65 2.25
CA MET A 4 1.02 -16.46 3.69
C MET A 4 -0.30 -16.32 4.43
N GLN A 5 -1.28 -15.63 3.84
CA GLN A 5 -2.63 -15.56 4.40
C GLN A 5 -3.31 -16.95 4.46
N ARG A 6 -3.13 -17.77 3.41
CA ARG A 6 -3.64 -19.16 3.40
C ARG A 6 -2.94 -20.07 4.40
N ALA A 7 -1.70 -19.75 4.79
CA ALA A 7 -0.96 -20.45 5.83
C ALA A 7 -1.26 -19.94 7.25
N GLY A 8 -2.21 -19.01 7.41
CA GLY A 8 -2.64 -18.48 8.71
C GLY A 8 -1.91 -17.22 9.18
N HIS A 9 -1.00 -16.66 8.37
CA HIS A 9 -0.35 -15.39 8.70
C HIS A 9 -1.25 -14.19 8.38
N ARG A 10 -1.07 -13.10 9.13
CA ARG A 10 -1.79 -11.84 8.92
C ARG A 10 -0.92 -10.87 8.09
N PRO A 11 -1.17 -10.69 6.78
CA PRO A 11 -0.38 -9.78 5.95
C PRO A 11 -0.62 -8.31 6.31
N ILE A 12 0.42 -7.50 6.24
CA ILE A 12 0.36 -6.04 6.36
C ILE A 12 0.85 -5.45 5.05
N ALA A 13 -0.03 -4.76 4.34
CA ALA A 13 0.30 -3.99 3.14
C ALA A 13 0.48 -2.52 3.54
N VAL A 14 1.61 -1.93 3.13
CA VAL A 14 1.92 -0.53 3.40
C VAL A 14 1.76 0.27 2.10
N LEU A 15 0.82 1.21 2.09
CA LEU A 15 0.72 2.23 1.06
C LEU A 15 1.80 3.28 1.28
N GLY A 16 2.57 3.54 0.23
CA GLY A 16 3.67 4.50 0.26
C GLY A 16 3.24 5.94 0.04
N GLY A 17 2.28 6.48 0.80
CA GLY A 17 1.90 7.90 0.69
C GLY A 17 3.05 8.85 1.03
N GLY A 18 3.75 8.63 2.14
CA GLY A 18 4.95 9.38 2.54
C GLY A 18 6.16 9.13 1.63
N THR A 19 6.38 7.88 1.20
CA THR A 19 7.48 7.57 0.25
C THR A 19 7.19 8.05 -1.17
N ALA A 20 5.94 8.19 -1.57
CA ALA A 20 5.57 8.84 -2.84
C ALA A 20 5.83 10.35 -2.81
N MET A 21 5.77 11.00 -1.64
CA MET A 21 6.16 12.41 -1.47
C MET A 21 7.68 12.62 -1.49
N VAL A 22 8.46 11.66 -0.97
CA VAL A 22 9.93 11.71 -0.96
C VAL A 22 10.53 11.22 -2.29
N GLY A 23 9.87 10.28 -2.95
CA GLY A 23 10.36 9.59 -4.14
C GLY A 23 11.29 8.43 -3.80
N ASP A 24 10.94 7.21 -4.21
CA ASP A 24 11.86 6.08 -4.18
C ASP A 24 12.82 6.19 -5.40
N PRO A 25 14.14 6.34 -5.18
CA PRO A 25 15.11 6.55 -6.26
C PRO A 25 15.41 5.27 -7.06
N SER A 26 14.78 4.13 -6.77
CA SER A 26 14.99 2.87 -7.49
C SER A 26 14.46 2.93 -8.93
N GLY A 27 15.25 3.56 -9.81
CA GLY A 27 15.23 3.36 -11.26
C GLY A 27 14.54 4.42 -12.12
N LYS A 28 14.12 5.58 -11.59
CA LYS A 28 13.54 6.67 -12.43
C LYS A 28 14.03 8.05 -12.00
N THR A 29 14.61 8.78 -12.96
CA THR A 29 15.29 10.07 -12.80
C THR A 29 14.36 11.29 -12.82
N GLU A 30 13.07 11.10 -13.11
CA GLU A 30 12.09 12.20 -13.12
C GLU A 30 11.34 12.27 -11.79
N MET A 31 11.41 13.43 -11.13
CA MET A 31 10.58 13.77 -9.97
C MET A 31 9.11 13.57 -10.34
N ARG A 32 8.48 12.57 -9.75
CA ARG A 32 7.07 12.27 -10.02
C ARG A 32 6.21 13.40 -9.45
N GLN A 33 5.27 13.89 -10.25
CA GLN A 33 4.20 14.75 -9.78
C GLN A 33 3.52 14.12 -8.56
N LEU A 34 3.23 14.94 -7.54
CA LEU A 34 2.33 14.63 -6.43
C LEU A 34 0.92 14.36 -7.00
N LEU A 35 0.73 13.19 -7.59
CA LEU A 35 -0.58 12.70 -8.02
C LEU A 35 -1.42 12.47 -6.76
N ALA A 36 -2.73 12.78 -6.85
CA ALA A 36 -3.71 12.65 -5.77
C ALA A 36 -3.56 11.31 -5.01
N ILE A 37 -2.79 11.34 -3.92
CA ILE A 37 -2.33 10.15 -3.18
C ILE A 37 -3.54 9.39 -2.63
N ASP A 38 -4.58 10.12 -2.22
CA ASP A 38 -5.82 9.54 -1.70
C ASP A 38 -6.60 8.76 -2.76
N GLN A 39 -6.75 9.30 -3.97
CA GLN A 39 -7.46 8.61 -5.05
C GLN A 39 -6.71 7.36 -5.51
N ASN A 40 -5.38 7.44 -5.59
CA ASN A 40 -4.54 6.30 -5.89
C ASN A 40 -4.58 5.24 -4.79
N GLY A 41 -4.61 5.64 -3.52
CA GLY A 41 -4.75 4.75 -2.37
C GLY A 41 -6.04 3.92 -2.44
N VAL A 42 -7.17 4.54 -2.78
CA VAL A 42 -8.45 3.85 -2.98
C VAL A 42 -8.36 2.84 -4.14
N GLY A 43 -7.73 3.22 -5.26
CA GLY A 43 -7.52 2.33 -6.40
C GLY A 43 -6.66 1.11 -6.05
N ILE A 44 -5.55 1.33 -5.34
CA ILE A 44 -4.64 0.26 -4.90
C ILE A 44 -5.34 -0.65 -3.90
N ARG A 45 -6.10 -0.10 -2.93
CA ARG A 45 -6.91 -0.88 -1.99
C ARG A 45 -7.86 -1.82 -2.73
N ARG A 46 -8.63 -1.31 -3.70
CA ARG A 46 -9.57 -2.12 -4.49
C ARG A 46 -8.86 -3.21 -5.29
N GLN A 47 -7.66 -2.96 -5.79
CA GLN A 47 -6.86 -3.99 -6.48
C GLN A 47 -6.38 -5.08 -5.51
N LEU A 48 -5.93 -4.70 -4.31
CA LEU A 48 -5.46 -5.64 -3.28
C LEU A 48 -6.58 -6.51 -2.73
N GLU A 49 -7.78 -5.96 -2.56
CA GLU A 49 -8.97 -6.70 -2.09
C GLU A 49 -9.36 -7.88 -3.01
N ARG A 50 -8.91 -7.89 -4.27
CA ARG A 50 -9.12 -9.02 -5.19
C ARG A 50 -8.28 -10.26 -4.82
N PHE A 51 -7.19 -10.06 -4.08
CA PHE A 51 -6.20 -11.10 -3.78
C PHE A 51 -6.01 -11.35 -2.29
N LEU A 52 -6.37 -10.38 -1.44
CA LEU A 52 -6.17 -10.43 0.00
C LEU A 52 -7.47 -10.10 0.72
N LYS A 53 -7.78 -10.86 1.76
CA LYS A 53 -8.81 -10.44 2.71
C LYS A 53 -8.22 -9.38 3.63
N LEU A 54 -8.78 -8.18 3.60
CA LEU A 54 -8.37 -7.05 4.42
C LEU A 54 -9.46 -6.76 5.45
N GLY A 55 -9.05 -6.45 6.68
CA GLY A 55 -9.92 -6.30 7.84
C GLY A 55 -9.15 -6.62 9.12
N ASP A 56 -9.68 -6.18 10.26
CA ASP A 56 -8.95 -6.11 11.55
C ASP A 56 -8.17 -7.39 11.89
N ASP A 57 -8.76 -8.57 11.69
CA ASP A 57 -8.12 -9.85 11.99
C ASP A 57 -7.53 -10.60 10.79
N GLN A 58 -7.72 -10.11 9.55
CA GLN A 58 -7.37 -10.86 8.33
C GLN A 58 -6.21 -10.25 7.55
N GLY A 59 -6.00 -8.95 7.66
CA GLY A 59 -4.89 -8.26 7.00
C GLY A 59 -5.07 -6.76 7.06
N LEU A 60 -3.97 -6.03 7.26
CA LEU A 60 -4.00 -4.58 7.40
C LEU A 60 -3.52 -3.90 6.12
N LEU A 61 -4.17 -2.79 5.79
CA LEU A 61 -3.69 -1.83 4.82
C LEU A 61 -3.45 -0.51 5.57
N VAL A 62 -2.18 -0.10 5.67
CA VAL A 62 -1.77 1.11 6.40
C VAL A 62 -1.09 2.08 5.43
N ASN A 63 -1.22 3.38 5.66
CA ASN A 63 -0.51 4.40 4.88
C ASN A 63 0.65 4.96 5.70
N ASN A 64 1.86 4.95 5.16
CA ASN A 64 3.02 5.49 5.87
C ASN A 64 3.02 7.02 5.99
N ALA A 65 2.09 7.72 5.32
CA ALA A 65 1.84 9.13 5.57
C ALA A 65 1.26 9.38 6.98
N ASP A 66 0.59 8.39 7.58
CA ASP A 66 -0.09 8.53 8.88
C ASP A 66 0.89 8.54 10.09
N TRP A 67 2.19 8.35 9.84
CA TRP A 67 3.22 8.31 10.89
C TRP A 67 3.82 9.68 11.23
N HIS A 68 3.41 10.74 10.53
CA HIS A 68 3.93 12.11 10.67
C HIS A 68 2.84 13.11 11.05
#